data_AF-A0A9N9ILK7-F1
#
_entry.id   AF-A0A9N9ILK7-F1
#
_cell.length_a   1.000
_cell.length_b   1.000
_cell.length_c   1.000
_cell.angle_alpha   90.00
_cell.angle_beta   90.00
_cell.angle_gamma   90.00
#
_symmetry.space_group_name_H-M   'P 1'
#
loop_
_entity.id
_entity.type
_entity.pdbx_description
1 polymer ?
#
loop_
_entity_poly.entity_id
_entity_poly.type
_entity_poly.pdbx_seq_one_letter_code
_entity_poly.pdbx_strand_id
1 'polypeptide(L)'
;MQNQINNFLETARECRINATSVIYLGLKENQWIPKDELRTIIDKAVIFGQSKYAKGTSHYLRISKIPSQFDSAFEGVCSLFDMGAIKTDKEQPFGSKQIQNNIEKLKRKLGKNTTSLYQHLLLKVNETPVQELTWKDSLASQIFRDNAPIIDDLCKNQKTKGLHKAFMKPVREIKSTLLLSVKNRCKEFVSSFSDHNYSRFSSKFIHNKTWKESEKEILLVNNPALNSKTARALNEGTYHTSERESLVSADRKRDGQTERCPDIMFMLNDDIKLWRECNDGMYYTRKFLNPEKSQFGIVGIQIAGDTLHLNVLIRDTTNIHKYYNIEMVKIPVQKSDKTIVIKFVENLLFLRNILITNLSLLYHGSVCISERQKEGSTTIDSE
;
A
#
# COMPACT_ATOMS: atom_id res chain seq x y z
N MET A 1 16.65 -0.28 -5.96
CA MET A 1 17.86 0.54 -6.24
C MET A 1 19.03 -0.22 -6.88
N GLN A 2 19.95 -0.90 -6.15
CA GLN A 2 21.20 -1.43 -6.75
C GLN A 2 20.96 -2.34 -7.96
N ASN A 3 19.99 -3.27 -7.88
CA ASN A 3 19.64 -4.16 -9.00
C ASN A 3 19.14 -3.40 -10.24
N GLN A 4 18.42 -2.28 -10.07
CA GLN A 4 17.98 -1.47 -11.20
C GLN A 4 19.15 -0.72 -11.84
N ILE A 5 20.07 -0.19 -11.03
CA ILE A 5 21.28 0.47 -11.54
C ILE A 5 22.14 -0.56 -12.29
N ASN A 6 22.31 -1.76 -11.73
CA ASN A 6 23.02 -2.86 -12.39
C ASN A 6 22.39 -3.21 -13.75
N ASN A 7 21.07 -3.42 -13.78
CA ASN A 7 20.34 -3.73 -15.01
C ASN A 7 20.47 -2.59 -16.05
N PHE A 8 20.41 -1.33 -15.60
CA PHE A 8 20.61 -0.18 -16.47
C PHE A 8 22.03 -0.17 -17.06
N LEU A 9 23.07 -0.38 -16.25
CA LEU A 9 24.45 -0.41 -16.73
C LEU A 9 24.75 -1.57 -17.68
N GLU A 10 23.98 -2.66 -17.61
CA GLU A 10 24.12 -3.83 -18.48
C GLU A 10 23.34 -3.72 -19.80
N THR A 11 22.20 -3.03 -19.81
CA THR A 11 21.25 -3.04 -20.94
C THR A 11 21.08 -1.69 -21.63
N ALA A 12 21.47 -0.58 -21.00
CA ALA A 12 21.29 0.74 -21.58
C ALA A 12 22.20 0.97 -22.79
N ARG A 13 21.71 1.75 -23.75
CA ARG A 13 22.55 2.25 -24.84
C ARG A 13 23.68 3.10 -24.27
N GLU A 14 24.88 2.94 -24.81
CA GLU A 14 26.08 3.66 -24.42
C GLU A 14 25.87 5.16 -24.20
N CYS A 15 25.17 5.83 -25.13
CA CYS A 15 24.96 7.28 -25.09
C CYS A 15 24.22 7.75 -23.84
N ARG A 16 23.46 6.87 -23.18
CA ARG A 16 22.69 7.14 -21.95
C ARG A 16 23.48 6.85 -20.67
N ILE A 17 24.63 6.19 -20.75
CA ILE A 17 25.46 5.86 -19.58
C ILE A 17 26.26 7.12 -19.20
N ASN A 18 25.93 7.71 -18.05
CA ASN A 18 26.63 8.84 -17.43
C ASN A 18 26.23 8.95 -15.94
N ALA A 19 26.98 9.74 -15.17
CA ALA A 19 26.73 9.93 -13.74
C ALA A 19 25.33 10.50 -13.46
N THR A 20 24.88 11.51 -14.21
CA THR A 20 23.53 12.11 -14.06
C THR A 20 22.43 11.08 -14.14
N SER A 21 22.49 10.17 -15.12
CA SER A 21 21.45 9.15 -15.35
C SER A 21 21.43 8.11 -14.24
N VAL A 22 22.61 7.68 -13.78
CA VAL A 22 22.74 6.70 -12.70
C VAL A 22 22.31 7.28 -11.35
N ILE A 23 22.66 8.54 -11.07
CA ILE A 23 22.22 9.25 -9.87
C ILE A 23 20.72 9.52 -9.91
N TYR A 24 20.19 9.96 -11.06
CA TYR A 24 18.75 10.12 -11.23
C TYR A 24 18.01 8.81 -10.96
N LEU A 25 18.49 7.67 -11.45
CA LEU A 25 17.88 6.37 -11.13
C LEU A 25 17.94 6.06 -9.63
N GLY A 26 19.07 6.32 -8.99
CA GLY A 26 19.22 6.18 -7.53
C GLY A 26 18.24 7.06 -6.75
N LEU A 27 18.15 8.34 -7.08
CA LEU A 27 17.27 9.30 -6.41
C LEU A 27 15.79 9.12 -6.78
N LYS A 28 15.49 8.65 -7.99
CA LYS A 28 14.13 8.23 -8.36
C LYS A 28 13.69 7.03 -7.50
N GLU A 29 14.60 6.11 -7.20
CA GLU A 29 14.37 4.96 -6.33
C GLU A 29 14.33 5.31 -4.84
N ASN A 30 15.10 6.29 -4.39
CA ASN A 30 15.00 6.84 -3.05
C ASN A 30 15.58 8.25 -3.04
N GLN A 31 14.72 9.26 -3.09
CA GLN A 31 15.15 10.68 -3.16
C GLN A 31 15.91 11.12 -1.91
N TRP A 32 15.74 10.41 -0.79
CA TRP A 32 16.24 10.78 0.53
C TRP A 32 17.42 9.93 0.98
N ILE A 33 18.01 9.15 0.06
CA ILE A 33 19.22 8.41 0.35
C ILE A 33 20.36 9.38 0.70
N PRO A 34 21.10 9.16 1.80
CA PRO A 34 22.31 9.93 2.09
C PRO A 34 23.29 9.87 0.91
N LYS A 35 23.96 10.99 0.61
CA LYS A 35 24.90 11.12 -0.51
C LYS A 35 25.96 10.01 -0.49
N ASP A 36 26.53 9.73 0.68
CA ASP A 36 27.59 8.72 0.85
C ASP A 36 27.08 7.28 0.70
N GLU A 37 25.85 7.02 1.14
CA GLU A 37 25.20 5.72 0.93
C GLU A 37 24.93 5.48 -0.55
N LEU A 38 24.40 6.49 -1.26
CA LEU A 38 24.18 6.42 -2.70
C LEU A 38 25.49 6.24 -3.47
N ARG A 39 26.55 6.96 -3.08
CA ARG A 39 27.89 6.80 -3.64
C ARG A 39 28.35 5.36 -3.50
N THR A 40 28.25 4.78 -2.31
CA THR A 40 28.63 3.38 -2.05
C THR A 40 27.87 2.39 -2.93
N ILE A 41 26.56 2.60 -3.12
CA ILE A 41 25.73 1.76 -4.00
C ILE A 41 26.16 1.89 -5.46
N ILE A 42 26.42 3.11 -5.91
CA ILE A 42 26.84 3.39 -7.29
C ILE A 42 28.23 2.83 -7.54
N ASP A 43 29.18 2.93 -6.62
CA ASP A 43 30.53 2.37 -6.76
C ASP A 43 30.48 0.85 -6.92
N LYS A 44 29.65 0.16 -6.13
CA LYS A 44 29.40 -1.29 -6.30
C LYS A 44 28.79 -1.61 -7.67
N ALA A 45 27.85 -0.79 -8.13
CA ALA A 45 27.20 -0.98 -9.43
C ALA A 45 28.15 -0.70 -10.61
N VAL A 46 29.06 0.27 -10.46
CA VAL A 46 30.12 0.58 -11.43
C VAL A 46 31.07 -0.61 -11.58
N ILE A 47 31.51 -1.23 -10.48
CA ILE A 47 32.35 -2.43 -10.52
C ILE A 47 31.63 -3.57 -11.24
N PHE A 48 30.35 -3.80 -10.91
CA PHE A 48 29.52 -4.79 -11.59
C PHE A 48 29.41 -4.49 -13.09
N GLY A 49 29.04 -3.27 -13.48
CA GLY A 49 28.90 -2.87 -14.88
C GLY A 49 30.21 -3.01 -15.66
N GLN A 50 31.34 -2.65 -15.06
CA GLN A 50 32.66 -2.83 -15.66
C GLN A 50 32.99 -4.30 -15.94
N SER A 51 32.60 -5.22 -15.06
CA SER A 51 32.84 -6.65 -15.28
C SER A 51 32.10 -7.25 -16.49
N LYS A 52 31.08 -6.54 -17.01
CA LYS A 52 30.28 -6.98 -18.17
C LYS A 52 30.90 -6.64 -19.51
N TYR A 53 31.86 -5.72 -19.54
CA TYR A 53 32.47 -5.23 -20.78
C TYR A 53 33.99 -5.41 -20.76
N ALA A 54 34.56 -5.77 -21.90
CA ALA A 54 36.01 -5.84 -22.04
C ALA A 54 36.65 -4.47 -21.78
N LYS A 55 37.80 -4.49 -21.09
CA LYS A 55 38.56 -3.28 -20.74
C LYS A 55 38.93 -2.52 -22.01
N GLY A 56 38.68 -1.20 -22.01
CA GLY A 56 38.97 -0.31 -23.15
C GLY A 56 37.83 -0.15 -24.16
N THR A 57 36.74 -0.91 -24.04
CA THR A 57 35.53 -0.64 -24.83
C THR A 57 34.90 0.70 -24.45
N SER A 58 34.16 1.32 -25.37
CA SER A 58 33.50 2.60 -25.09
C SER A 58 32.51 2.52 -23.92
N HIS A 59 31.79 1.40 -23.78
CA HIS A 59 30.93 1.14 -22.62
C HIS A 59 31.74 1.12 -21.31
N TYR A 60 32.84 0.36 -21.27
CA TYR A 60 33.73 0.32 -20.11
C TYR A 60 34.24 1.71 -19.73
N LEU A 61 34.69 2.50 -20.73
CA LEU A 61 35.23 3.85 -20.53
C LEU A 61 34.18 4.86 -20.06
N ARG A 62 32.91 4.71 -20.46
CA ARG A 62 31.83 5.55 -19.93
C ARG A 62 31.50 5.20 -18.48
N ILE A 63 31.43 3.90 -18.16
CA ILE A 63 31.13 3.44 -16.81
C ILE A 63 32.25 3.88 -15.84
N SER A 64 33.52 3.80 -16.24
CA SER A 64 34.66 4.21 -15.42
C SER A 64 34.72 5.71 -15.09
N LYS A 65 34.03 6.55 -15.88
CA LYS A 65 33.95 8.00 -15.61
C LYS A 65 32.92 8.37 -14.55
N ILE A 66 31.97 7.48 -14.24
CA ILE A 66 30.86 7.76 -13.32
C ILE A 66 31.35 8.23 -11.93
N PRO A 67 32.31 7.55 -11.26
CA PRO A 67 32.75 7.97 -9.92
C PRO A 67 33.37 9.38 -9.93
N SER A 68 34.17 9.71 -10.95
CA SER A 68 34.82 11.02 -11.08
C SER A 68 33.83 12.18 -11.31
N GLN A 69 32.64 11.89 -11.82
CA GLN A 69 31.59 12.88 -12.09
C GLN A 69 30.50 12.88 -11.02
N PHE A 70 30.64 12.09 -9.95
CA PHE A 70 29.58 11.85 -9.00
C PHE A 70 29.10 13.13 -8.30
N ASP A 71 30.03 13.92 -7.74
CA ASP A 71 29.65 15.07 -6.92
C ASP A 71 28.90 16.14 -7.72
N SER A 72 29.45 16.51 -8.88
CA SER A 72 28.84 17.53 -9.75
C SER A 72 27.51 17.05 -10.33
N ALA A 73 27.41 15.77 -10.71
CA ALA A 73 26.15 15.22 -11.19
C ALA A 73 25.11 15.07 -10.07
N PHE A 74 25.53 14.78 -8.84
CA PHE A 74 24.63 14.69 -7.68
C PHE A 74 23.99 16.04 -7.37
N GLU A 75 24.80 17.09 -7.26
CA GLU A 75 24.30 18.45 -7.04
C GLU A 75 23.38 18.92 -8.18
N GLY A 76 23.74 18.62 -9.43
CA GLY A 76 22.91 18.95 -10.59
C GLY A 76 21.54 18.25 -10.56
N VAL A 77 21.51 16.95 -10.26
CA VAL A 77 20.24 16.20 -10.17
C VAL A 77 19.40 16.66 -8.97
N CYS A 78 20.00 16.91 -7.80
CA CYS A 78 19.30 17.47 -6.65
C CYS A 78 18.69 18.84 -6.97
N SER A 79 19.45 19.73 -7.60
CA SER A 79 18.95 21.05 -8.01
C SER A 79 17.75 20.94 -8.96
N LEU A 80 17.75 19.98 -9.87
CA LEU A 80 16.62 19.72 -10.78
C LEU A 80 15.38 19.20 -10.04
N PHE A 81 15.55 18.48 -8.92
CA PHE A 81 14.43 18.13 -8.03
C PHE A 81 13.92 19.36 -7.27
N ASP A 82 14.82 20.16 -6.71
CA ASP A 82 14.46 21.35 -5.92
C ASP A 82 13.74 22.42 -6.75
N MET A 83 14.14 22.58 -8.02
CA MET A 83 13.47 23.46 -8.98
C MET A 83 12.14 22.89 -9.52
N GLY A 84 11.78 21.65 -9.14
CA GLY A 84 10.57 20.97 -9.65
C GLY A 84 10.63 20.59 -11.13
N ALA A 85 11.80 20.72 -11.77
CA ALA A 85 12.02 20.36 -13.18
C ALA A 85 11.93 18.84 -13.40
N ILE A 86 12.35 18.06 -12.40
CA ILE A 86 12.13 16.62 -12.33
C ILE A 86 11.08 16.34 -11.27
N LYS A 87 9.94 15.79 -11.70
CA LYS A 87 8.89 15.35 -10.77
C LYS A 87 9.25 13.96 -10.24
N THR A 88 9.28 13.79 -8.93
CA THR A 88 9.20 12.45 -8.31
C THR A 88 7.75 12.13 -7.99
N ASP A 89 7.43 10.84 -8.08
CA ASP A 89 6.16 10.29 -7.59
C ASP A 89 6.20 10.05 -6.07
N LYS A 90 7.24 10.56 -5.38
CA LYS A 90 7.54 10.26 -3.98
C LYS A 90 7.25 11.46 -3.10
N GLU A 91 6.40 11.25 -2.12
CA GLU A 91 6.04 12.25 -1.13
C GLU A 91 7.26 12.74 -0.36
N GLN A 92 7.30 14.05 -0.10
CA GLN A 92 8.27 14.60 0.83
C GLN A 92 8.09 13.92 2.21
N PRO A 93 9.16 13.41 2.82
CA PRO A 93 9.13 12.79 4.13
C PRO A 93 8.83 13.85 5.17
N PHE A 94 8.17 13.43 6.24
CA PHE A 94 7.93 14.32 7.37
C PHE A 94 9.26 14.82 7.94
N GLY A 95 9.39 16.15 8.01
CA GLY A 95 10.47 16.77 8.79
C GLY A 95 10.27 16.51 10.28
N SER A 96 11.35 16.63 11.06
CA SER A 96 11.36 16.41 12.51
C SER A 96 10.25 17.16 13.26
N LYS A 97 10.00 18.42 12.89
CA LYS A 97 8.90 19.24 13.46
C LYS A 97 7.52 18.64 13.19
N GLN A 98 7.29 18.08 12.00
CA GLN A 98 6.01 17.45 11.66
C GLN A 98 5.83 16.14 12.41
N ILE A 99 6.90 15.34 12.56
CA ILE A 99 6.89 14.12 13.37
C ILE A 99 6.53 14.46 14.81
N GLN A 100 7.18 15.48 15.40
CA GLN A 100 6.89 15.93 16.75
C GLN A 100 5.42 16.35 16.91
N ASN A 101 4.90 17.16 15.99
CA ASN A 101 3.49 17.57 15.98
C ASN A 101 2.53 16.38 15.88
N ASN A 102 2.87 15.37 15.07
CA ASN A 102 2.10 14.16 14.90
C ASN A 102 2.04 13.36 16.21
N ILE A 103 3.18 13.18 16.89
CA ILE A 103 3.24 12.48 18.17
C ILE A 103 2.43 13.22 19.25
N GLU A 104 2.54 14.54 19.35
CA GLU A 104 1.74 15.32 20.31
C GLU A 104 0.23 15.27 20.01
N LYS A 105 -0.15 15.18 18.74
CA LYS A 105 -1.55 14.93 18.35
C LYS A 105 -1.99 13.51 18.73
N LEU A 106 -1.12 12.52 18.59
CA LEU A 106 -1.41 11.13 18.96
C LEU A 106 -1.60 10.99 20.48
N LYS A 107 -0.69 11.55 21.30
CA LYS A 107 -0.80 11.55 22.76
C LYS A 107 -2.14 12.13 23.22
N ARG A 108 -2.55 13.27 22.65
CA ARG A 108 -3.86 13.88 22.93
C ARG A 108 -5.04 12.99 22.53
N LYS A 109 -4.96 12.23 21.44
CA LYS A 109 -6.02 11.28 21.04
C LYS A 109 -6.10 10.11 22.02
N LEU A 110 -4.95 9.55 22.41
CA LEU A 110 -4.88 8.44 23.35
C LEU A 110 -5.43 8.83 24.72
N GLY A 111 -5.06 10.02 25.23
CA GLY A 111 -5.53 10.52 26.52
C GLY A 111 -7.04 10.76 26.63
N LYS A 112 -7.78 10.78 25.51
CA LYS A 112 -9.26 10.89 25.53
C LYS A 112 -9.96 9.61 25.95
N ASN A 113 -9.27 8.47 25.92
CA ASN A 113 -9.84 7.17 26.21
C ASN A 113 -9.14 6.56 27.44
N THR A 114 -9.91 6.29 28.49
CA THR A 114 -9.42 5.77 29.77
C THR A 114 -9.35 4.25 29.85
N THR A 115 -9.67 3.54 28.76
CA THR A 115 -9.55 2.08 28.75
C THR A 115 -8.09 1.65 28.90
N SER A 116 -7.89 0.49 29.53
CA SER A 116 -6.57 -0.05 29.85
C SER A 116 -5.64 -0.16 28.64
N LEU A 117 -6.18 -0.49 27.46
CA LEU A 117 -5.40 -0.52 26.22
C LEU A 117 -4.83 0.87 25.87
N TYR A 118 -5.65 1.91 25.93
CA TYR A 118 -5.25 3.26 25.53
C TYR A 118 -4.30 3.91 26.53
N GLN A 119 -4.53 3.68 27.83
CA GLN A 119 -3.59 4.09 28.87
C GLN A 119 -2.22 3.43 28.66
N HIS A 120 -2.18 2.13 28.36
CA HIS A 120 -0.93 1.44 28.08
C HIS A 120 -0.23 1.97 26.82
N LEU A 121 -0.99 2.17 25.72
CA LEU A 121 -0.43 2.75 24.50
C LEU A 121 0.10 4.17 24.73
N LEU A 122 -0.58 4.99 25.54
CA LEU A 122 -0.10 6.33 25.89
C LEU A 122 1.22 6.29 26.66
N LEU A 123 1.35 5.39 27.64
CA LEU A 123 2.60 5.19 28.38
C LEU A 123 3.75 4.86 27.43
N LYS A 124 3.55 3.88 26.55
CA LYS A 124 4.58 3.47 25.59
C LYS A 124 4.94 4.56 24.56
N VAL A 125 3.97 5.34 24.12
CA VAL A 125 4.23 6.50 23.24
C VAL A 125 5.02 7.59 23.97
N ASN A 126 4.81 7.79 25.28
CA ASN A 126 5.59 8.73 26.08
C ASN A 126 7.04 8.26 26.30
N GLU A 127 7.27 6.95 26.38
CA GLU A 127 8.61 6.35 26.49
C GLU A 127 9.39 6.38 25.15
N THR A 128 8.71 6.61 24.02
CA THR A 128 9.34 6.57 22.70
C THR A 128 10.19 7.83 22.46
N PRO A 129 11.49 7.70 22.12
CA PRO A 129 12.35 8.84 21.79
C PRO A 129 11.95 9.45 20.43
N VAL A 130 11.18 10.54 20.46
CA VAL A 130 10.62 11.19 19.25
C VAL A 130 11.71 11.64 18.28
N GLN A 131 12.91 11.97 18.77
CA GLN A 131 14.04 12.42 17.96
C GLN A 131 14.64 11.30 17.10
N GLU A 132 14.44 10.03 17.50
CA GLU A 132 14.91 8.86 16.75
C GLU A 132 13.89 8.41 15.68
N LEU A 133 12.66 8.93 15.73
CA LEU A 133 11.64 8.59 14.75
C LEU A 133 11.94 9.24 13.40
N THR A 134 11.82 8.42 12.36
CA THR A 134 11.91 8.83 10.98
C THR A 134 10.53 8.78 10.32
N TRP A 135 10.41 9.33 9.12
CA TRP A 135 9.19 9.24 8.32
C TRP A 135 8.83 7.79 7.93
N LYS A 136 9.77 6.85 8.01
CA LYS A 136 9.55 5.42 7.74
C LYS A 136 8.82 4.72 8.88
N ASP A 137 8.85 5.32 10.08
CA ASP A 137 8.18 4.78 11.25
C ASP A 137 6.68 5.11 11.20
N SER A 138 5.84 4.08 11.25
CA SER A 138 4.38 4.27 11.18
C SER A 138 3.86 5.18 12.30
N LEU A 139 4.51 5.15 13.47
CA LEU A 139 4.16 5.98 14.61
C LEU A 139 4.36 7.47 14.33
N ALA A 140 5.36 7.85 13.52
CA ALA A 140 5.56 9.21 13.06
C ALA A 140 4.38 9.73 12.21
N SER A 141 3.56 8.82 11.68
CA SER A 141 2.32 9.07 10.94
C SER A 141 1.05 8.88 11.80
N GLN A 142 1.19 8.69 13.11
CA GLN A 142 0.10 8.39 14.06
C GLN A 142 -0.57 7.02 13.86
N ILE A 143 0.17 6.04 13.33
CA ILE A 143 -0.35 4.70 13.01
C ILE A 143 0.33 3.65 13.90
N PHE A 144 -0.49 2.87 14.60
CA PHE A 144 -0.03 1.67 15.31
C PHE A 144 -0.05 0.47 14.37
N ARG A 145 1.08 -0.21 14.24
CA ARG A 145 1.16 -1.49 13.53
C ARG A 145 1.12 -2.65 14.51
N ASP A 146 0.46 -3.73 14.13
CA ASP A 146 0.41 -4.95 14.93
C ASP A 146 1.77 -5.62 15.17
N ASN A 147 2.71 -5.44 14.26
CA ASN A 147 4.08 -5.93 14.37
C ASN A 147 5.08 -4.90 14.92
N ALA A 148 4.63 -3.71 15.35
CA ALA A 148 5.53 -2.71 15.93
C ALA A 148 5.99 -3.11 17.34
N PRO A 149 7.20 -2.72 17.78
CA PRO A 149 7.71 -3.04 19.12
C PRO A 149 6.74 -2.66 20.27
N ILE A 150 6.06 -1.51 20.13
CA ILE A 150 5.05 -1.03 21.07
C ILE A 150 3.85 -1.98 21.25
N ILE A 151 3.55 -2.80 20.24
CA ILE A 151 2.46 -3.81 20.28
C ILE A 151 3.01 -5.19 20.62
N ASP A 152 4.21 -5.55 20.17
CA ASP A 152 4.84 -6.84 20.48
C ASP A 152 5.05 -7.05 21.99
N ASP A 153 5.36 -5.97 22.72
CA ASP A 153 5.41 -5.96 24.19
C ASP A 153 4.09 -6.40 24.83
N LEU A 154 2.93 -6.10 24.20
CA LEU A 154 1.62 -6.51 24.71
C LEU A 154 1.43 -8.03 24.67
N CYS A 155 2.08 -8.72 23.72
CA CYS A 155 2.01 -10.17 23.55
C CYS A 155 2.82 -10.94 24.59
N LYS A 156 3.97 -10.39 25.01
CA LYS A 156 4.98 -11.11 25.80
C LYS A 156 4.63 -11.21 27.29
N ASN A 157 3.89 -10.25 27.82
CA ASN A 157 3.55 -10.22 29.25
C ASN A 157 2.15 -10.79 29.51
N GLN A 158 2.06 -11.78 30.41
CA GLN A 158 0.81 -12.44 30.78
C GLN A 158 -0.24 -11.46 31.32
N LYS A 159 0.18 -10.36 31.95
CA LYS A 159 -0.69 -9.28 32.44
C LYS A 159 -1.27 -8.42 31.30
N THR A 160 -0.58 -8.31 30.16
CA THR A 160 -1.00 -7.48 29.00
C THR A 160 -1.64 -8.28 27.87
N LYS A 161 -1.70 -9.61 27.97
CA LYS A 161 -2.31 -10.49 26.97
C LYS A 161 -3.77 -10.11 26.65
N GLY A 162 -4.52 -9.65 27.65
CA GLY A 162 -5.88 -9.11 27.46
C GLY A 162 -5.91 -7.84 26.60
N LEU A 163 -4.91 -6.98 26.74
CA LEU A 163 -4.74 -5.75 25.95
C LEU A 163 -4.39 -6.08 24.50
N HIS A 164 -3.47 -7.03 24.29
CA HIS A 164 -3.19 -7.53 22.93
C HIS A 164 -4.44 -8.12 22.28
N LYS A 165 -5.23 -8.91 23.03
CA LYS A 165 -6.50 -9.44 22.54
C LYS A 165 -7.45 -8.30 22.15
N ALA A 166 -7.55 -7.24 22.95
CA ALA A 166 -8.35 -6.06 22.63
C ALA A 166 -7.83 -5.32 21.38
N PHE A 167 -6.53 -5.17 21.23
CA PHE A 167 -5.90 -4.56 20.06
C PHE A 167 -6.19 -5.33 18.77
N MET A 168 -6.08 -6.67 18.80
CA MET A 168 -6.34 -7.56 17.66
C MET A 168 -7.81 -7.92 17.46
N LYS A 169 -8.74 -7.29 18.20
CA LYS A 169 -10.18 -7.55 18.07
C LYS A 169 -10.70 -7.34 16.63
N PRO A 170 -10.36 -6.23 15.93
CA PRO A 170 -10.85 -6.01 14.57
C PRO A 170 -10.46 -7.12 13.58
N VAL A 171 -9.23 -7.63 13.66
CA VAL A 171 -8.75 -8.71 12.78
C VAL A 171 -9.59 -9.98 12.96
N ARG A 172 -9.95 -10.31 14.21
CA ARG A 172 -10.79 -11.50 14.48
C ARG A 172 -12.23 -11.33 14.01
N GLU A 173 -12.75 -10.11 14.02
CA GLU A 173 -14.10 -9.81 13.54
C GLU A 173 -14.17 -9.81 12.00
N ILE A 174 -13.07 -9.44 11.35
CA ILE A 174 -12.95 -9.45 9.88
C ILE A 174 -12.75 -10.87 9.33
N LYS A 175 -12.04 -11.75 10.05
CA LYS A 175 -11.80 -13.12 9.59
C LYS A 175 -13.07 -13.97 9.66
N SER A 176 -13.65 -14.28 8.50
CA SER A 176 -14.73 -15.26 8.35
C SER A 176 -14.20 -16.70 8.30
N THR A 177 -14.98 -17.69 8.71
CA THR A 177 -14.61 -19.12 8.54
C THR A 177 -15.02 -19.60 7.15
N LEU A 178 -14.12 -20.27 6.42
CA LEU A 178 -14.45 -20.85 5.12
C LEU A 178 -15.40 -22.07 5.26
N LEU A 179 -16.44 -22.10 4.41
CA LEU A 179 -17.38 -23.22 4.31
C LEU A 179 -16.66 -24.53 3.94
N LEU A 180 -17.08 -25.63 4.57
CA LEU A 180 -16.49 -26.96 4.34
C LEU A 180 -16.61 -27.41 2.87
N SER A 181 -17.69 -27.02 2.19
CA SER A 181 -17.91 -27.31 0.76
C SER A 181 -16.82 -26.71 -0.12
N VAL A 182 -16.37 -25.48 0.17
CA VAL A 182 -15.30 -24.83 -0.58
C VAL A 182 -13.97 -25.53 -0.30
N LYS A 183 -13.70 -25.87 0.97
CA LYS A 183 -12.50 -26.64 1.34
C LYS A 183 -12.43 -27.98 0.60
N ASN A 184 -13.55 -28.70 0.50
CA ASN A 184 -13.62 -29.97 -0.20
C ASN A 184 -13.37 -29.81 -1.70
N ARG A 185 -13.96 -28.80 -2.35
CA ARG A 185 -13.68 -28.48 -3.76
C ARG A 185 -12.20 -28.17 -4.02
N CYS A 186 -11.53 -27.42 -3.15
CA CYS A 186 -10.10 -27.17 -3.27
C CYS A 186 -9.27 -28.46 -3.17
N LYS A 187 -9.62 -29.37 -2.24
CA LYS A 187 -8.96 -30.68 -2.11
C LYS A 187 -9.16 -31.54 -3.35
N GLU A 188 -10.37 -31.58 -3.90
CA GLU A 188 -10.71 -32.28 -5.14
C GLU A 188 -9.93 -31.73 -6.35
N PHE A 189 -9.87 -30.40 -6.48
CA PHE A 189 -9.12 -29.73 -7.54
C PHE A 189 -7.65 -30.15 -7.54
N VAL A 190 -6.96 -30.07 -6.41
CA VAL A 190 -5.54 -30.43 -6.32
C VAL A 190 -5.31 -31.93 -6.53
N SER A 191 -6.24 -32.78 -6.09
CA SER A 191 -6.15 -34.24 -6.30
C SER A 191 -6.27 -34.60 -7.78
N SER A 192 -7.26 -34.05 -8.46
CA SER A 192 -7.54 -34.30 -9.88
C SER A 192 -6.57 -33.58 -10.82
N PHE A 193 -5.86 -32.55 -10.36
CA PHE A 193 -4.81 -31.86 -11.14
C PHE A 193 -3.65 -32.79 -11.54
N SER A 194 -3.46 -33.92 -10.84
CA SER A 194 -2.41 -34.89 -11.17
C SER A 194 -2.79 -35.85 -12.30
N ASP A 195 -4.09 -35.98 -12.60
CA ASP A 195 -4.55 -36.78 -13.73
C ASP A 195 -4.43 -35.91 -14.98
N HIS A 196 -3.42 -36.20 -15.82
CA HIS A 196 -3.03 -35.46 -17.03
C HIS A 196 -4.10 -35.36 -18.14
N ASN A 197 -5.39 -35.46 -17.80
CA ASN A 197 -6.48 -35.35 -18.74
C ASN A 197 -6.83 -33.88 -19.05
N TYR A 198 -5.83 -33.12 -19.51
CA TYR A 198 -5.97 -31.75 -19.99
C TYR A 198 -6.95 -31.63 -21.17
N SER A 199 -7.26 -32.73 -21.85
CA SER A 199 -8.27 -32.79 -22.91
C SER A 199 -9.64 -32.29 -22.42
N ARG A 200 -10.00 -32.56 -21.14
CA ARG A 200 -11.29 -32.19 -20.53
C ARG A 200 -11.37 -30.72 -20.05
N PHE A 201 -10.21 -30.07 -19.83
CA PHE A 201 -10.15 -28.66 -19.44
C PHE A 201 -10.18 -27.71 -20.66
N SER A 202 -10.06 -28.24 -21.88
CA SER A 202 -9.61 -27.49 -23.06
C SER A 202 -10.63 -26.59 -23.76
N SER A 203 -11.90 -26.49 -23.30
CA SER A 203 -12.87 -25.54 -23.91
C SER A 203 -13.44 -24.48 -22.95
N LYS A 204 -13.50 -24.75 -21.63
CA LYS A 204 -14.10 -23.83 -20.65
C LYS A 204 -13.17 -22.72 -20.17
N PHE A 205 -11.85 -22.96 -20.17
CA PHE A 205 -10.85 -22.03 -19.66
C PHE A 205 -10.04 -21.35 -20.78
N ILE A 206 -10.62 -21.23 -21.97
CA ILE A 206 -10.05 -20.40 -23.04
C ILE A 206 -10.38 -18.94 -22.75
N HIS A 207 -9.35 -18.09 -22.72
CA HIS A 207 -9.49 -16.64 -22.75
C HIS A 207 -10.08 -16.21 -24.10
N ASN A 208 -11.41 -16.16 -24.18
CA ASN A 208 -12.17 -15.69 -25.33
C ASN A 208 -12.58 -14.22 -25.21
N LYS A 209 -11.99 -13.49 -24.26
CA LYS A 209 -12.33 -12.10 -23.91
C LYS A 209 -13.80 -11.89 -23.53
N THR A 210 -14.54 -12.94 -23.19
CA THR A 210 -15.90 -12.85 -22.62
C THR A 210 -15.88 -13.25 -21.16
N TRP A 211 -16.79 -12.67 -20.37
CA TRP A 211 -17.05 -13.14 -19.01
C TRP A 211 -17.57 -14.58 -19.03
N LYS A 212 -17.20 -15.36 -18.02
CA LYS A 212 -17.70 -16.74 -17.85
C LYS A 212 -18.92 -16.76 -16.93
N GLU A 213 -18.95 -15.83 -15.99
CA GLU A 213 -20.09 -15.50 -15.16
C GLU A 213 -21.16 -14.78 -15.99
N SER A 214 -22.43 -15.07 -15.70
CA SER A 214 -23.55 -14.32 -16.28
C SER A 214 -23.57 -12.89 -15.76
N GLU A 215 -24.21 -11.99 -16.51
CA GLU A 215 -24.43 -10.61 -16.06
C GLU A 215 -25.10 -10.58 -14.68
N LYS A 216 -26.08 -11.44 -14.42
CA LYS A 216 -26.71 -11.54 -13.08
C LYS A 216 -25.73 -11.95 -11.98
N GLU A 217 -24.80 -12.87 -12.24
CA GLU A 217 -23.78 -13.30 -11.27
C GLU A 217 -22.73 -12.21 -11.05
N ILE A 218 -22.36 -11.47 -12.09
CA ILE A 218 -21.50 -10.28 -12.01
C ILE A 218 -22.22 -9.16 -11.25
N LEU A 219 -23.50 -8.94 -11.53
CA LEU A 219 -24.35 -7.97 -10.85
C LEU A 219 -24.72 -8.40 -9.42
N LEU A 220 -24.63 -9.69 -9.06
CA LEU A 220 -24.72 -10.16 -7.67
C LEU A 220 -23.45 -9.80 -6.88
N VAL A 221 -22.31 -9.61 -7.55
CA VAL A 221 -21.12 -8.95 -6.98
C VAL A 221 -21.34 -7.44 -6.88
N ASN A 222 -22.21 -6.86 -7.72
CA ASN A 222 -22.68 -5.49 -7.53
C ASN A 222 -23.68 -5.44 -6.36
N ASN A 223 -23.17 -5.06 -5.20
CA ASN A 223 -23.99 -4.54 -4.13
C ASN A 223 -24.98 -3.49 -4.72
N PRO A 224 -26.30 -3.52 -4.40
CA PRO A 224 -27.30 -2.51 -4.81
C PRO A 224 -26.88 -1.06 -4.59
N ALA A 225 -25.84 -0.86 -3.78
CA ALA A 225 -25.04 0.34 -3.63
C ALA A 225 -24.47 0.98 -4.92
N LEU A 226 -24.23 0.19 -5.97
CA LEU A 226 -23.51 0.61 -7.20
C LEU A 226 -24.48 0.99 -8.33
N ASN A 227 -25.50 1.78 -8.04
CA ASN A 227 -26.33 2.38 -9.10
C ASN A 227 -25.48 3.30 -10.00
N SER A 228 -25.92 3.59 -11.22
CA SER A 228 -25.12 4.31 -12.24
C SER A 228 -24.66 5.72 -11.81
N LYS A 229 -25.34 6.33 -10.83
CA LYS A 229 -24.94 7.61 -10.22
C LYS A 229 -23.77 7.42 -9.26
N THR A 230 -23.79 6.38 -8.42
CA THR A 230 -22.68 6.03 -7.49
C THR A 230 -21.49 5.39 -8.19
N ALA A 231 -21.74 4.61 -9.24
CA ALA A 231 -20.72 4.01 -10.08
C ALA A 231 -19.80 5.08 -10.69
N ARG A 232 -20.30 6.28 -10.99
CA ARG A 232 -19.45 7.38 -11.49
C ARG A 232 -18.51 7.95 -10.40
N ALA A 233 -18.92 7.93 -9.14
CA ALA A 233 -18.12 8.41 -8.00
C ALA A 233 -17.17 7.36 -7.40
N LEU A 234 -17.40 6.06 -7.69
CA LEU A 234 -16.62 4.92 -7.18
C LEU A 234 -15.84 4.15 -8.27
N ASN A 235 -16.25 4.19 -9.55
CA ASN A 235 -15.58 3.47 -10.63
C ASN A 235 -14.38 4.22 -11.16
N GLU A 236 -13.36 4.40 -10.34
CA GLU A 236 -11.98 4.51 -10.81
C GLU A 236 -11.03 3.93 -9.73
N GLY A 237 -11.35 2.75 -9.20
CA GLY A 237 -10.36 1.92 -8.50
C GLY A 237 -9.42 1.32 -9.52
N THR A 238 -8.42 2.08 -9.99
CA THR A 238 -7.52 1.58 -11.03
C THR A 238 -6.58 0.51 -10.48
N TYR A 239 -6.77 -0.73 -10.93
CA TYR A 239 -5.79 -1.81 -10.83
C TYR A 239 -4.59 -1.48 -11.74
N HIS A 240 -3.66 -0.62 -11.30
CA HIS A 240 -2.39 -0.45 -11.99
C HIS A 240 -1.34 -1.41 -11.42
N THR A 241 -1.15 -2.51 -12.14
CA THR A 241 0.07 -3.30 -12.07
C THR A 241 1.24 -2.45 -12.60
N SER A 242 2.32 -2.38 -11.82
CA SER A 242 3.63 -1.79 -12.15
C SER A 242 3.73 -0.27 -12.29
N GLU A 243 4.60 0.30 -11.45
CA GLU A 243 5.41 1.51 -11.65
C GLU A 243 4.81 2.89 -11.91
N ARG A 244 3.49 3.10 -12.05
CA ARG A 244 2.93 4.46 -12.04
C ARG A 244 1.66 4.58 -11.21
N GLU A 245 1.77 5.52 -10.26
CA GLU A 245 0.68 6.26 -9.61
C GLU A 245 -0.37 5.41 -8.87
N SER A 246 -0.25 5.36 -7.54
CA SER A 246 -1.45 5.33 -6.71
C SER A 246 -2.18 6.66 -6.94
N LEU A 247 -3.43 6.58 -7.41
CA LEU A 247 -4.26 7.73 -7.77
C LEU A 247 -4.39 8.77 -6.65
N VAL A 248 -4.26 8.34 -5.40
CA VAL A 248 -4.32 9.21 -4.21
C VAL A 248 -3.19 10.25 -4.22
N SER A 249 -2.00 9.86 -4.68
CA SER A 249 -0.85 10.75 -4.83
C SER A 249 -0.98 11.65 -6.08
N ALA A 250 -1.64 11.16 -7.13
CA ALA A 250 -1.90 11.92 -8.36
C ALA A 250 -2.97 13.01 -8.18
N ASP A 251 -4.02 12.75 -7.39
CA ASP A 251 -5.12 13.69 -7.09
C ASP A 251 -4.68 14.92 -6.29
N ARG A 252 -3.47 14.92 -5.70
CA ARG A 252 -2.88 16.14 -5.12
C ARG A 252 -2.60 17.23 -6.17
N LYS A 253 -2.55 16.91 -7.46
CA LYS A 253 -2.05 17.80 -8.52
C LYS A 253 -3.10 18.34 -9.48
N ARG A 254 -4.37 17.90 -9.42
CA ARG A 254 -5.46 18.48 -10.22
C ARG A 254 -6.43 19.24 -9.32
N ASP A 255 -6.22 20.55 -9.21
CA ASP A 255 -7.31 21.44 -8.85
C ASP A 255 -8.39 21.31 -9.93
N GLY A 256 -9.48 20.59 -9.61
CA GLY A 256 -10.73 20.69 -10.36
C GLY A 256 -11.23 19.47 -11.14
N GLN A 257 -10.80 18.23 -10.87
CA GLN A 257 -11.50 17.05 -11.41
C GLN A 257 -11.93 16.05 -10.33
N THR A 258 -13.14 15.53 -10.51
CA THR A 258 -13.99 14.66 -9.67
C THR A 258 -13.32 13.36 -9.20
N GLU A 259 -13.38 13.08 -7.89
CA GLU A 259 -14.23 12.04 -7.25
C GLU A 259 -13.59 10.64 -7.14
N ARG A 260 -12.75 10.37 -6.11
CA ARG A 260 -12.27 9.00 -5.83
C ARG A 260 -12.09 8.75 -4.33
N CYS A 261 -12.75 7.73 -3.80
CA CYS A 261 -12.55 7.20 -2.45
C CYS A 261 -12.00 5.77 -2.57
N PRO A 262 -10.69 5.56 -2.42
CA PRO A 262 -10.12 4.23 -2.56
C PRO A 262 -10.52 3.35 -1.36
N ASP A 263 -10.75 2.08 -1.62
CA ASP A 263 -10.97 1.02 -0.64
C ASP A 263 -9.84 -0.03 -0.65
N ILE A 264 -8.99 -0.03 -1.69
CA ILE A 264 -7.84 -0.93 -1.87
C ILE A 264 -6.58 -0.17 -2.31
N MET A 265 -5.43 -0.58 -1.77
CA MET A 265 -4.08 -0.18 -2.19
C MET A 265 -3.27 -1.42 -2.57
N PHE A 266 -2.52 -1.34 -3.66
CA PHE A 266 -1.65 -2.41 -4.15
C PHE A 266 -0.22 -1.92 -4.26
N MET A 267 0.73 -2.67 -3.69
CA MET A 267 2.15 -2.35 -3.77
C MET A 267 3.00 -3.63 -3.95
N LEU A 268 4.08 -3.51 -4.72
CA LEU A 268 5.09 -4.55 -4.85
C LEU A 268 6.25 -4.26 -3.89
N ASN A 269 6.59 -5.21 -3.03
CA ASN A 269 7.79 -5.20 -2.17
C ASN A 269 8.03 -3.97 -1.26
N ASP A 270 7.09 -3.03 -1.13
CA ASP A 270 7.27 -1.80 -0.35
C ASP A 270 6.14 -1.62 0.68
N ASP A 271 6.33 -2.25 1.84
CA ASP A 271 5.43 -2.18 2.98
C ASP A 271 5.31 -0.74 3.53
N ILE A 272 6.41 0.03 3.52
CA ILE A 272 6.41 1.41 4.00
C ILE A 272 5.49 2.27 3.14
N LYS A 273 5.64 2.16 1.82
CA LYS A 273 4.77 2.85 0.89
C LYS A 273 3.32 2.36 1.01
N LEU A 274 3.09 1.06 1.17
CA LEU A 274 1.73 0.52 1.26
C LEU A 274 0.93 1.11 2.43
N TRP A 275 1.46 1.11 3.65
CA TRP A 275 0.68 1.64 4.78
C TRP A 275 0.48 3.16 4.70
N ARG A 276 1.41 3.90 4.07
CA ARG A 276 1.25 5.34 3.79
C ARG A 276 0.11 5.60 2.81
N GLU A 277 0.09 4.87 1.71
CA GLU A 277 -1.00 4.92 0.72
C GLU A 277 -2.35 4.55 1.37
N CYS A 278 -2.38 3.52 2.23
CA CYS A 278 -3.59 3.19 2.99
C CYS A 278 -4.02 4.33 3.93
N ASN A 279 -3.07 5.00 4.59
CA ASN A 279 -3.35 6.10 5.49
C ASN A 279 -3.90 7.33 4.75
N ASP A 280 -3.36 7.61 3.57
CA ASP A 280 -3.83 8.68 2.70
C ASP A 280 -5.21 8.33 2.12
N GLY A 281 -5.40 7.10 1.65
CA GLY A 281 -6.70 6.59 1.23
C GLY A 281 -7.76 6.80 2.32
N MET A 282 -7.44 6.52 3.58
CA MET A 282 -8.33 6.78 4.71
C MET A 282 -8.61 8.28 4.90
N TYR A 283 -7.62 9.16 4.69
CA TYR A 283 -7.83 10.60 4.75
C TYR A 283 -8.83 11.08 3.69
N TYR A 284 -8.65 10.68 2.44
CA TYR A 284 -9.52 11.10 1.33
C TYR A 284 -10.91 10.50 1.44
N THR A 285 -11.00 9.20 1.73
CA THR A 285 -12.29 8.56 2.00
C THR A 285 -13.04 9.31 3.07
N ARG A 286 -12.36 9.80 4.11
CA ARG A 286 -12.96 10.63 5.18
C ARG A 286 -13.30 12.07 4.81
N LYS A 287 -12.58 12.64 3.85
CA LYS A 287 -12.81 14.01 3.40
C LYS A 287 -14.14 14.09 2.66
N PHE A 288 -14.49 13.04 1.93
CA PHE A 288 -15.67 13.00 1.07
C PHE A 288 -16.82 12.21 1.67
N LEU A 289 -16.51 11.04 2.22
CA LEU A 289 -17.45 10.16 2.92
C LEU A 289 -17.08 10.12 4.40
N ASN A 290 -18.01 9.75 5.26
CA ASN A 290 -17.70 9.54 6.67
C ASN A 290 -18.19 8.15 7.08
N PRO A 291 -17.49 7.09 6.62
CA PRO A 291 -17.88 5.71 6.92
C PRO A 291 -17.74 5.42 8.41
N GLU A 292 -18.48 4.40 8.87
CA GLU A 292 -18.53 4.07 10.29
C GLU A 292 -17.15 3.66 10.82
N LYS A 293 -16.74 4.30 11.92
CA LYS A 293 -15.45 4.06 12.57
C LYS A 293 -15.40 2.63 13.13
N SER A 294 -14.22 2.04 13.10
CA SER A 294 -13.94 0.66 13.53
C SER A 294 -14.58 -0.44 12.67
N GLN A 295 -15.46 -0.11 11.72
CA GLN A 295 -16.04 -1.06 10.78
C GLN A 295 -15.38 -0.97 9.40
N PHE A 296 -15.13 0.25 8.90
CA PHE A 296 -14.47 0.46 7.62
C PHE A 296 -12.94 0.48 7.76
N GLY A 297 -12.25 -0.12 6.80
CA GLY A 297 -10.79 -0.03 6.69
C GLY A 297 -10.29 -0.07 5.25
N ILE A 298 -9.14 0.56 4.98
CA ILE A 298 -8.51 0.50 3.67
C ILE A 298 -7.72 -0.79 3.55
N VAL A 299 -8.01 -1.60 2.55
CA VAL A 299 -7.29 -2.86 2.30
C VAL A 299 -5.96 -2.55 1.63
N GLY A 300 -4.87 -3.10 2.16
CA GLY A 300 -3.54 -3.02 1.56
C GLY A 300 -3.07 -4.40 1.13
N ILE A 301 -2.78 -4.59 -0.15
CA ILE A 301 -2.25 -5.84 -0.69
C ILE A 301 -0.80 -5.64 -1.11
N GLN A 302 0.09 -6.43 -0.52
CA GLN A 302 1.49 -6.48 -0.90
C GLN A 302 1.85 -7.84 -1.45
N ILE A 303 2.54 -7.85 -2.59
CA ILE A 303 3.16 -9.06 -3.13
C ILE A 303 4.67 -8.96 -2.88
N ALA A 304 5.19 -9.93 -2.12
CA ALA A 304 6.59 -10.08 -1.81
C ALA A 304 7.12 -11.44 -2.27
N GLY A 305 7.76 -11.46 -3.44
CA GLY A 305 8.14 -12.72 -4.10
C GLY A 305 6.91 -13.56 -4.45
N ASP A 306 6.82 -14.76 -3.89
CA ASP A 306 5.67 -15.67 -4.00
C ASP A 306 4.69 -15.54 -2.83
N THR A 307 4.81 -14.51 -1.99
CA THR A 307 3.95 -14.32 -0.81
C THR A 307 3.04 -13.11 -0.99
N LEU A 308 1.75 -13.31 -0.77
CA LEU A 308 0.73 -12.27 -0.69
C LEU A 308 0.50 -11.91 0.79
N HIS A 309 0.66 -10.63 1.12
CA HIS A 309 0.32 -10.06 2.40
C HIS A 309 -0.98 -9.26 2.24
N LEU A 310 -2.01 -9.68 2.97
CA LEU A 310 -3.27 -8.96 3.08
C LEU A 310 -3.25 -8.14 4.36
N ASN A 311 -3.36 -6.82 4.24
CA ASN A 311 -3.34 -5.88 5.34
C ASN A 311 -4.61 -5.02 5.34
N VAL A 312 -4.91 -4.38 6.47
CA VAL A 312 -6.00 -3.41 6.57
C VAL A 312 -5.62 -2.26 7.50
N LEU A 313 -5.91 -1.03 7.06
CA LEU A 313 -5.84 0.17 7.88
C LEU A 313 -7.23 0.52 8.40
N ILE A 314 -7.46 0.37 9.70
CA ILE A 314 -8.73 0.68 10.35
C ILE A 314 -8.55 1.90 11.22
N ARG A 315 -9.57 2.77 11.21
CA ARG A 315 -9.65 3.91 12.10
C ARG A 315 -10.69 3.66 13.16
N ASP A 316 -10.28 3.67 14.42
CA ASP A 316 -11.21 3.43 15.52
C ASP A 316 -12.05 4.66 15.89
N THR A 317 -12.96 4.47 16.85
CA THR A 317 -13.87 5.51 17.36
C THR A 317 -13.15 6.75 17.89
N THR A 318 -11.94 6.59 18.40
CA THR A 318 -11.09 7.67 18.94
C THR A 318 -10.24 8.38 17.88
N ASN A 319 -10.38 8.00 16.61
CA ASN A 319 -9.63 8.53 15.47
C ASN A 319 -8.15 8.11 15.46
N ILE A 320 -7.83 6.96 16.04
CA ILE A 320 -6.51 6.35 15.97
C ILE A 320 -6.50 5.33 14.83
N HIS A 321 -5.44 5.38 14.03
CA HIS A 321 -5.27 4.51 12.88
C HIS A 321 -4.45 3.29 13.33
N LYS A 322 -4.93 2.10 12.98
CA LYS A 322 -4.30 0.83 13.29
C LYS A 322 -4.14 0.05 12.00
N TYR A 323 -2.92 -0.37 11.72
CA TYR A 323 -2.56 -1.11 10.53
C TYR A 323 -2.29 -2.55 10.94
N TYR A 324 -3.03 -3.47 10.36
CA TYR A 324 -2.99 -4.88 10.70
C TYR A 324 -2.57 -5.71 9.50
N ASN A 325 -1.72 -6.69 9.72
CA ASN A 325 -1.61 -7.82 8.84
C ASN A 325 -2.75 -8.81 9.15
N ILE A 326 -3.63 -9.01 8.18
CA ILE A 326 -4.72 -9.98 8.30
C ILE A 326 -4.16 -11.38 8.08
N GLU A 327 -3.46 -11.59 6.97
CA GLU A 327 -2.96 -12.91 6.59
C GLU A 327 -1.75 -12.79 5.66
N MET A 328 -0.86 -13.78 5.73
CA MET A 328 0.25 -13.96 4.80
C MET A 328 0.13 -15.32 4.15
N VAL A 329 0.04 -15.37 2.82
CA VAL A 329 -0.17 -16.62 2.10
C VAL A 329 0.75 -16.76 0.91
N LYS A 330 1.22 -17.99 0.68
CA LYS A 330 1.99 -18.32 -0.52
C LYS A 330 1.06 -18.41 -1.74
N ILE A 331 1.45 -17.78 -2.83
CA ILE A 331 0.81 -17.82 -4.14
C ILE A 331 1.26 -19.11 -4.83
N PRO A 332 0.36 -20.04 -5.16
CA PRO A 332 0.72 -21.30 -5.82
C PRO A 332 0.96 -21.05 -7.32
N VAL A 333 2.13 -20.49 -7.66
CA VAL A 333 2.55 -20.25 -9.06
C VAL A 333 2.97 -21.53 -9.79
N GLN A 334 3.13 -22.63 -9.06
CA GLN A 334 3.41 -23.97 -9.56
C GLN A 334 2.55 -24.99 -8.78
N LYS A 335 2.56 -26.25 -9.23
CA LYS A 335 1.88 -27.35 -8.53
C LYS A 335 2.31 -27.33 -7.06
N SER A 336 1.35 -27.13 -6.18
CA SER A 336 1.55 -26.93 -4.75
C SER A 336 0.69 -27.89 -3.96
N ASP A 337 1.04 -28.08 -2.68
CA ASP A 337 0.25 -28.92 -1.77
C ASP A 337 -1.19 -28.39 -1.60
N LYS A 338 -2.11 -29.31 -1.29
CA LYS A 338 -3.52 -29.02 -1.03
C LYS A 338 -3.70 -27.89 -0.01
N THR A 339 -2.90 -27.90 1.05
CA THR A 339 -2.97 -26.92 2.13
C THR A 339 -2.60 -25.52 1.67
N ILE A 340 -1.60 -25.38 0.78
CA ILE A 340 -1.18 -24.10 0.20
C ILE A 340 -2.30 -23.53 -0.66
N VAL A 341 -2.88 -24.35 -1.54
CA VAL A 341 -3.98 -23.93 -2.42
C VAL A 341 -5.22 -23.55 -1.61
N ILE A 342 -5.58 -24.33 -0.59
CA ILE A 342 -6.71 -24.01 0.30
C ILE A 342 -6.49 -22.66 0.99
N LYS A 343 -5.32 -22.44 1.61
CA LYS A 343 -5.00 -21.17 2.28
C LYS A 343 -5.05 -19.99 1.31
N PHE A 344 -4.56 -20.16 0.08
CA PHE A 344 -4.59 -19.10 -0.94
C PHE A 344 -6.03 -18.74 -1.33
N VAL A 345 -6.87 -19.75 -1.60
CA VAL A 345 -8.30 -19.53 -1.91
C VAL A 345 -9.05 -18.93 -0.70
N GLU A 346 -8.76 -19.38 0.52
CA GLU A 346 -9.29 -18.79 1.75
C GLU A 346 -8.97 -17.30 1.83
N ASN A 347 -7.72 -16.91 1.57
CA ASN A 347 -7.30 -15.51 1.59
C ASN A 347 -8.00 -14.67 0.50
N LEU A 348 -8.15 -15.19 -0.73
CA LEU A 348 -8.89 -14.48 -1.78
C LEU A 348 -10.37 -14.27 -1.43
N LEU A 349 -10.99 -15.24 -0.75
CA LEU A 349 -12.36 -15.12 -0.27
C LEU A 349 -12.48 -14.13 0.91
N PHE A 350 -11.48 -14.08 1.79
CA PHE A 350 -11.41 -13.05 2.83
C PHE A 350 -11.31 -11.66 2.23
N LEU A 351 -10.42 -11.47 1.26
CA LEU A 351 -10.33 -10.23 0.50
C LEU A 351 -11.69 -9.86 -0.08
N ARG A 352 -12.32 -10.77 -0.84
CA ARG A 352 -13.65 -10.51 -1.43
C ARG A 352 -14.70 -10.09 -0.40
N ASN A 353 -14.76 -10.76 0.75
CA ASN A 353 -15.72 -10.43 1.80
C ASN A 353 -15.46 -9.03 2.38
N ILE A 354 -14.21 -8.68 2.66
CA ILE A 354 -13.84 -7.35 3.16
C ILE A 354 -14.25 -6.28 2.17
N LEU A 355 -14.00 -6.49 0.87
CA LEU A 355 -14.37 -5.52 -0.16
C LEU A 355 -15.89 -5.31 -0.23
N ILE A 356 -16.66 -6.39 -0.21
CA ILE A 356 -18.14 -6.30 -0.21
C ILE A 356 -18.63 -5.50 1.02
N THR A 357 -18.09 -5.79 2.21
CA THR A 357 -18.43 -5.07 3.43
C THR A 357 -18.02 -3.59 3.35
N ASN A 358 -16.80 -3.30 2.92
CA ASN A 358 -16.29 -1.94 2.76
C ASN A 358 -17.14 -1.13 1.79
N LEU A 359 -17.45 -1.68 0.61
CA LEU A 359 -18.31 -1.03 -0.38
C LEU A 359 -19.70 -0.75 0.19
N SER A 360 -20.26 -1.66 0.98
CA SER A 360 -21.53 -1.45 1.68
C SER A 360 -21.43 -0.28 2.67
N LEU A 361 -20.36 -0.23 3.48
CA LEU A 361 -20.13 0.84 4.45
C LEU A 361 -19.88 2.20 3.79
N LEU A 362 -19.24 2.23 2.63
CA LEU A 362 -19.06 3.45 1.83
C LEU A 362 -20.40 3.94 1.29
N TYR A 363 -21.25 3.04 0.80
CA TYR A 363 -22.57 3.38 0.28
C TYR A 363 -23.50 3.96 1.36
N HIS A 364 -23.44 3.39 2.56
CA HIS A 364 -24.21 3.88 3.70
C HIS A 364 -23.50 5.00 4.48
N GLY A 365 -22.33 5.43 4.00
CA GLY A 365 -21.57 6.53 4.59
C GLY A 365 -22.27 7.88 4.38
N SER A 366 -22.19 8.76 5.38
CA SER A 366 -22.68 10.13 5.22
C SER A 366 -21.72 10.95 4.34
N VAL A 367 -22.26 11.73 3.40
CA VAL A 367 -21.47 12.66 2.59
C VAL A 367 -21.07 13.86 3.45
N CYS A 368 -19.78 14.15 3.54
CA CYS A 368 -19.27 15.34 4.20
C CYS A 368 -19.42 16.56 3.27
N ILE A 369 -20.61 17.15 3.21
CA ILE A 369 -20.82 18.43 2.51
C ILE A 369 -20.23 19.55 3.38
N SER A 370 -19.26 20.30 2.85
CA SER A 370 -18.78 21.52 3.52
C SER A 370 -19.88 22.58 3.52
N GLU A 371 -20.12 23.24 4.66
CA GLU A 371 -21.20 24.22 4.85
C GLU A 371 -21.22 25.39 3.85
N ARG A 372 -20.11 25.64 3.12
CA ARG A 372 -20.02 26.68 2.08
C ARG A 372 -20.92 26.47 0.86
N GLN A 373 -21.55 25.30 0.69
CA GLN A 373 -22.53 25.06 -0.39
C GLN A 373 -24.00 25.18 0.05
N LYS A 374 -24.29 25.42 1.34
CA LYS A 374 -25.68 25.61 1.80
C LYS A 374 -26.21 27.02 1.61
N GLU A 375 -25.35 28.03 1.43
CA GLU A 375 -25.78 29.43 1.32
C GLU A 375 -26.31 29.82 -0.09
N GLY A 376 -26.25 28.91 -1.08
CA GLY A 376 -26.73 29.19 -2.44
C GLY A 376 -28.16 28.74 -2.75
N SER A 377 -28.90 28.18 -1.78
CA SER A 377 -30.19 27.52 -2.04
C SER A 377 -31.28 27.95 -1.05
N THR A 378 -31.43 29.26 -0.84
CA THR A 378 -32.67 29.83 -0.29
C THR A 378 -32.94 31.20 -0.90
N THR A 379 -33.61 31.21 -2.05
CA THR A 379 -34.56 32.23 -2.49
C THR A 379 -35.71 31.41 -3.09
N ILE A 380 -36.76 31.10 -2.31
CA ILE A 380 -38.02 31.87 -2.26
C ILE A 380 -38.37 32.39 -3.65
N ASP A 381 -39.39 31.81 -4.26
CA ASP A 381 -40.50 32.57 -4.82
C ASP A 381 -41.78 31.76 -4.61
N SER A 382 -42.63 32.33 -3.75
CA SER A 382 -44.03 32.00 -3.58
C SER A 382 -44.82 33.11 -4.27
N GLU A 383 -45.38 32.82 -5.44
CA GLU A 383 -46.76 33.12 -5.91
C GLU A 383 -46.88 32.79 -7.40
#